data_AF-T0NBI7-F1
#
_entry.id   AF-T0NBI7-F1
#
_cell.length_a   1.000
_cell.length_b   1.000
_cell.length_c   1.000
_cell.angle_alpha   90.00
_cell.angle_beta   90.00
_cell.angle_gamma   90.00
#
_symmetry.space_group_name_H-M   'P 1'
#
loop_
_entity.id
_entity.type
_entity.pdbx_description
1 polymer ?
#
loop_
_entity_poly.entity_id
_entity_poly.type
_entity_poly.pdbx_seq_one_letter_code
_entity_poly.pdbx_strand_id
1 'polypeptide(L)'
;KSLHSRYTAQGRYYIHKELAGEFKDTIKFLIDNPLKKESMQKNDNRISLYVAQKGLCHITKKPLDIVTMIIRNRLPKNKGGTDKYQNLVLVSREISNLIDEKDMGKANRYKEGIELDNKALNKINTLRILVGNPMI
;
A
#
# COMPACT_ATOMS: atom_id res chain seq x y z
N LYS A 1 -16.20 24.19 -21.95
CA LYS A 1 -16.03 22.96 -21.12
C LYS A 1 -14.55 22.85 -20.74
N SER A 2 -14.13 23.39 -19.60
CA SER A 2 -12.71 23.30 -19.20
C SER A 2 -12.43 21.91 -18.64
N LEU A 3 -11.48 21.23 -19.27
CA LEU A 3 -10.95 19.93 -18.87
C LEU A 3 -10.22 20.11 -17.52
N HIS A 4 -10.95 20.08 -16.40
CA HIS A 4 -10.34 19.86 -15.09
C HIS A 4 -9.86 18.40 -15.08
N SER A 5 -8.66 18.18 -15.62
CA SER A 5 -8.01 16.86 -15.59
C SER A 5 -7.92 16.40 -14.14
N ARG A 6 -8.40 15.18 -13.86
CA ARG A 6 -8.30 14.48 -12.55
C ARG A 6 -6.87 14.34 -12.02
N TYR A 7 -5.88 14.78 -12.81
CA TYR A 7 -4.45 14.65 -12.57
C TYR A 7 -3.73 15.99 -12.36
N THR A 8 -4.42 17.13 -12.26
CA THR A 8 -3.78 18.38 -11.80
C THR A 8 -3.70 18.38 -10.26
N ALA A 9 -2.66 19.00 -9.69
CA ALA A 9 -2.53 19.14 -8.23
C ALA A 9 -3.78 19.76 -7.59
N GLN A 10 -4.40 20.71 -8.31
CA GLN A 10 -5.62 21.39 -7.91
C GLN A 10 -6.84 20.47 -8.01
N GLY A 11 -7.00 19.70 -9.09
CA GLY A 11 -8.05 18.69 -9.22
C GLY A 11 -7.94 17.58 -8.16
N ARG A 12 -6.72 17.15 -7.83
CA ARG A 12 -6.44 16.19 -6.76
C ARG A 12 -6.79 16.72 -5.37
N TYR A 13 -6.43 17.97 -5.08
CA TYR A 13 -6.80 18.60 -3.81
C TYR A 13 -8.32 18.55 -3.60
N TYR A 14 -9.13 18.89 -4.61
CA TYR A 14 -10.59 18.84 -4.48
C TYR A 14 -11.15 17.41 -4.33
N ILE A 15 -10.59 16.42 -5.04
CA ILE A 15 -10.99 15.00 -4.88
C ILE A 15 -10.67 14.46 -3.49
N HIS A 16 -9.53 14.88 -2.90
CA HIS A 16 -9.10 14.40 -1.58
C HIS A 16 -9.59 15.27 -0.41
N LYS A 17 -10.08 16.49 -0.67
CA LYS A 17 -10.62 17.39 0.37
C LYS A 17 -11.88 16.83 1.02
N GLU A 18 -12.73 16.14 0.26
CA GLU A 18 -13.92 15.46 0.81
C GLU A 18 -13.58 14.19 1.59
N LEU A 19 -12.44 13.57 1.29
CA LEU A 19 -11.90 12.41 1.99
C LEU A 19 -11.12 12.78 3.26
N ALA A 20 -10.96 14.09 3.54
CA ALA A 20 -10.03 14.58 4.55
C ALA A 20 -10.40 14.13 5.96
N GLY A 21 -11.70 14.12 6.33
CA GLY A 21 -12.21 13.59 7.60
C GLY A 21 -11.23 13.69 8.78
N GLU A 22 -11.00 12.55 9.45
CA GLU A 22 -9.99 12.40 10.50
C GLU A 22 -8.55 12.24 9.98
N PHE A 23 -8.36 11.98 8.68
CA PHE A 23 -7.04 11.72 8.07
C PHE A 23 -6.39 12.96 7.43
N LYS A 24 -6.92 14.16 7.67
CA LYS A 24 -6.55 15.39 6.96
C LYS A 24 -5.04 15.66 7.00
N ASP A 25 -4.43 15.49 8.18
CA ASP A 25 -3.01 15.77 8.37
C ASP A 25 -2.13 14.74 7.66
N THR A 26 -2.53 13.46 7.71
CA THR A 26 -1.85 12.40 6.97
C THR A 26 -1.96 12.61 5.46
N ILE A 27 -3.16 12.95 4.95
CA ILE A 27 -3.36 13.23 3.53
C ILE A 27 -2.50 14.41 3.09
N LYS A 28 -2.47 15.50 3.87
CA LYS A 28 -1.61 16.65 3.61
C LYS A 28 -0.14 16.23 3.56
N PHE A 29 0.33 15.45 4.54
CA PHE A 29 1.69 14.94 4.54
C PHE A 29 1.99 14.11 3.28
N LEU A 30 1.10 13.21 2.86
CA LEU A 30 1.29 12.36 1.69
C LEU A 30 1.32 13.16 0.38
N ILE A 31 0.54 14.24 0.28
CA ILE A 31 0.56 15.18 -0.84
C ILE A 31 1.90 15.94 -0.88
N ASP A 32 2.32 16.45 0.28
CA ASP A 32 3.53 17.27 0.41
C ASP A 32 4.83 16.41 0.29
N ASN A 33 4.72 15.09 0.45
CA ASN A 33 5.85 14.14 0.42
C ASN A 33 5.63 12.97 -0.57
N PRO A 34 5.62 13.22 -1.90
CA PRO A 34 5.47 12.18 -2.89
C PRO A 34 6.70 11.25 -2.94
N LEU A 35 6.46 9.98 -3.22
CA LEU A 35 7.52 9.01 -3.50
C LEU A 35 8.16 9.35 -4.85
N LYS A 36 9.35 9.97 -4.81
CA LYS A 36 10.07 10.51 -5.98
C LYS A 36 10.37 9.48 -7.07
N LYS A 37 10.51 8.20 -6.71
CA LYS A 37 10.83 7.10 -7.64
C LYS A 37 9.59 6.38 -8.18
N GLU A 38 8.39 6.83 -7.81
CA GLU A 38 7.13 6.22 -8.21
C GLU A 38 6.33 7.12 -9.14
N SER A 39 5.41 6.52 -9.89
CA SER A 39 4.57 7.26 -10.82
C SER A 39 3.64 8.23 -10.09
N MET A 40 3.21 9.29 -10.79
CA MET A 40 2.18 10.20 -10.29
C MET A 40 0.90 9.43 -9.94
N GLN A 41 0.47 8.50 -10.80
CA GLN A 41 -0.69 7.64 -10.55
C GLN A 41 -0.56 6.82 -9.26
N LYS A 42 0.62 6.27 -8.96
CA LYS A 42 0.83 5.49 -7.74
C LYS A 42 0.82 6.36 -6.49
N ASN A 43 1.39 7.56 -6.55
CA ASN A 43 1.31 8.53 -5.46
C ASN A 43 -0.13 8.98 -5.20
N ASP A 44 -0.92 9.24 -6.25
CA ASP A 44 -2.34 9.58 -6.12
C ASP A 44 -3.12 8.41 -5.50
N ASN A 45 -2.88 7.18 -5.99
CA ASN A 45 -3.50 5.98 -5.45
C ASN A 45 -3.07 5.68 -4.00
N ARG A 46 -1.88 6.10 -3.57
CA ARG A 46 -1.40 5.96 -2.17
C ARG A 46 -2.32 6.70 -1.21
N ILE A 47 -2.74 7.92 -1.57
CA ILE A 47 -3.65 8.72 -0.75
C ILE A 47 -5.03 8.05 -0.72
N SER A 48 -5.57 7.69 -1.88
CA SER A 48 -6.86 6.99 -1.98
C SER A 48 -6.89 5.68 -1.18
N LEU A 49 -5.82 4.88 -1.24
CA LEU A 49 -5.71 3.64 -0.48
C LEU A 49 -5.62 3.89 1.01
N TYR A 50 -4.92 4.95 1.47
CA TYR A 50 -4.81 5.24 2.88
C TYR A 50 -6.20 5.48 3.48
N VAL A 51 -7.01 6.29 2.81
CA VAL A 51 -8.39 6.57 3.23
C VAL A 51 -9.27 5.32 3.12
N ALA A 52 -9.24 4.60 2.00
CA ALA A 52 -10.05 3.40 1.81
C ALA A 52 -9.70 2.27 2.79
N GLN A 53 -8.43 2.20 3.23
CA GLN A 53 -7.97 1.28 4.25
C GLN A 53 -8.13 1.83 5.68
N LYS A 54 -8.69 3.03 5.84
CA LYS A 54 -8.87 3.72 7.14
C LYS A 54 -7.55 3.88 7.93
N GLY A 55 -6.45 4.12 7.23
CA GLY A 55 -5.12 4.20 7.82
C GLY A 55 -4.59 2.86 8.37
N LEU A 56 -5.23 1.73 8.06
CA LEU A 56 -4.85 0.41 8.58
C LEU A 56 -4.08 -0.41 7.55
N CYS A 57 -3.22 -1.31 8.04
CA CYS A 57 -2.53 -2.29 7.22
C CYS A 57 -3.54 -3.20 6.51
N HIS A 58 -3.36 -3.42 5.20
CA HIS A 58 -4.25 -4.26 4.41
C HIS A 58 -4.36 -5.70 4.96
N ILE A 59 -3.25 -6.18 5.52
CA ILE A 59 -3.06 -7.53 6.07
C ILE A 59 -3.52 -7.56 7.52
N THR A 60 -2.77 -6.95 8.43
CA THR A 60 -2.92 -7.11 9.90
C THR A 60 -4.05 -6.28 10.49
N LYS A 61 -4.59 -5.29 9.75
CA LYS A 61 -5.57 -4.32 10.25
C LYS A 61 -5.10 -3.47 11.43
N LYS A 62 -3.81 -3.52 11.78
CA LYS A 62 -3.17 -2.60 12.72
C LYS A 62 -2.94 -1.23 12.05
N PRO A 63 -2.93 -0.12 12.81
CA PRO A 63 -2.62 1.21 12.28
C PRO A 63 -1.29 1.25 11.53
N LEU A 64 -1.25 2.01 10.44
CA LEU A 64 -0.02 2.27 9.69
C LEU A 64 0.65 3.53 10.21
N ASP A 65 1.91 3.39 10.60
CA ASP A 65 2.81 4.53 10.78
C ASP A 65 3.23 5.06 9.40
N ILE A 66 3.05 6.36 9.18
CA ILE A 66 3.31 7.06 7.93
C ILE A 66 4.78 6.95 7.47
N VAL A 67 5.72 6.78 8.39
CA VAL A 67 7.16 6.64 8.14
C VAL A 67 7.51 5.23 7.65
N THR A 68 6.82 4.22 8.19
CA THR A 68 7.08 2.81 7.90
C THR A 68 6.04 2.17 6.97
N MET A 69 5.02 2.92 6.55
CA MET A 69 4.01 2.49 5.58
C MET A 69 4.62 2.32 4.19
N ILE A 70 4.34 1.16 3.57
CA ILE A 70 4.78 0.82 2.22
C ILE A 70 3.56 0.68 1.31
N ILE A 71 3.59 1.36 0.16
CA ILE A 71 2.71 1.07 -0.97
C ILE A 71 3.38 0.05 -1.88
N ARG A 72 2.72 -1.09 -2.09
CA ARG A 72 3.24 -2.15 -2.96
C ARG A 72 2.26 -2.52 -4.03
N ASN A 73 2.80 -2.95 -5.17
CA ASN A 73 2.01 -3.65 -6.17
C ASN A 73 1.77 -5.09 -5.68
N ARG A 74 0.56 -5.61 -5.86
CA ARG A 74 0.20 -7.00 -5.54
C ARG A 74 0.92 -7.94 -6.51
N LEU A 75 0.73 -7.70 -7.80
CA LEU A 75 1.55 -8.26 -8.87
C LEU A 75 2.64 -7.25 -9.25
N PRO A 76 3.94 -7.61 -9.19
CA PRO A 76 5.03 -6.73 -9.59
C PRO A 76 4.99 -6.31 -11.07
N LYS A 77 5.56 -5.14 -11.40
CA LYS A 77 5.59 -4.60 -12.77
C LYS A 77 6.31 -5.51 -13.77
N ASN A 78 7.43 -6.10 -13.36
CA ASN A 78 8.17 -7.07 -14.18
C ASN A 78 7.41 -8.39 -14.42
N LYS A 79 6.27 -8.60 -13.75
CA LYS A 79 5.34 -9.72 -13.95
C LYS A 79 4.01 -9.29 -14.58
N GLY A 80 3.97 -8.13 -15.24
CA GLY A 80 2.76 -7.60 -15.89
C GLY A 80 1.84 -6.80 -14.96
N GLY A 81 2.27 -6.52 -13.73
CA GLY A 81 1.57 -5.63 -12.81
C GLY A 81 1.55 -4.17 -13.27
N THR A 82 0.56 -3.42 -12.80
CA THR A 82 0.39 -1.98 -13.12
C THR A 82 0.23 -1.14 -11.85
N ASP A 83 0.31 0.19 -11.99
CA ASP A 83 0.03 1.15 -10.91
C ASP A 83 -1.47 1.50 -10.80
N LYS A 84 -2.35 0.70 -11.44
CA LYS A 84 -3.80 0.81 -11.27
C LYS A 84 -4.17 0.47 -9.82
N TYR A 85 -5.14 1.22 -9.28
CA TYR A 85 -5.60 1.12 -7.90
C TYR A 85 -5.82 -0.31 -7.39
N GLN A 86 -6.49 -1.16 -8.18
CA GLN A 86 -6.79 -2.56 -7.84
C GLN A 86 -5.56 -3.47 -7.63
N ASN A 87 -4.41 -3.08 -8.15
CA ASN A 87 -3.14 -3.79 -8.01
C ASN A 87 -2.28 -3.21 -6.89
N LEU A 88 -2.75 -2.26 -6.10
CA LEU A 88 -1.97 -1.60 -5.06
C LEU A 88 -2.57 -1.88 -3.67
N VAL A 89 -1.71 -2.02 -2.66
CA VAL A 89 -2.10 -2.14 -1.25
C VAL A 89 -1.11 -1.40 -0.36
N LEU A 90 -1.59 -0.90 0.78
CA LEU A 90 -0.73 -0.35 1.84
C LEU A 90 -0.54 -1.38 2.96
N VAL A 91 0.71 -1.59 3.35
CA VAL A 91 1.13 -2.51 4.42
C VAL A 91 2.22 -1.86 5.26
N SER A 92 2.48 -2.40 6.45
CA SER A 92 3.67 -2.02 7.22
C SER A 92 4.94 -2.52 6.54
N ARG A 93 6.08 -1.89 6.83
CA ARG A 93 7.40 -2.33 6.35
C ARG A 93 7.70 -3.78 6.71
N GLU A 94 7.38 -4.18 7.93
CA GLU A 94 7.54 -5.56 8.42
C GLU A 94 6.77 -6.56 7.53
N ILE A 95 5.49 -6.30 7.26
CA ILE A 95 4.68 -7.14 6.38
C ILE A 95 5.22 -7.13 4.95
N SER A 96 5.69 -5.98 4.45
CA SER A 96 6.28 -5.92 3.11
C SER A 96 7.53 -6.80 3.03
N ASN A 97 8.41 -6.71 4.02
CA ASN A 97 9.62 -7.52 4.11
C ASN A 97 9.29 -9.01 4.19
N LEU A 98 8.29 -9.39 4.99
CA LEU A 98 7.84 -10.78 5.06
C LEU A 98 7.35 -11.30 3.71
N ILE A 99 6.60 -10.50 2.93
CA ILE A 99 6.13 -10.94 1.61
C ILE A 99 7.30 -11.11 0.63
N ASP A 100 8.28 -10.22 0.69
CA ASP A 100 9.40 -10.19 -0.26
C ASP A 100 10.55 -11.17 0.12
N GLU A 101 10.56 -11.68 1.35
CA GLU A 101 11.57 -12.62 1.85
C GLU A 101 11.54 -13.95 1.10
N LYS A 102 12.65 -14.27 0.43
CA LYS A 102 12.82 -15.46 -0.40
C LYS A 102 13.30 -16.66 0.42
N ASP A 103 14.04 -16.40 1.49
CA ASP A 103 14.51 -17.45 2.39
C ASP A 103 13.35 -17.92 3.27
N MET A 104 12.96 -19.18 3.14
CA MET A 104 11.83 -19.76 3.87
C MET A 104 12.09 -19.87 5.37
N GLY A 105 13.32 -20.11 5.81
CA GLY A 105 13.67 -20.13 7.22
C GLY A 105 13.50 -18.75 7.84
N LYS A 106 13.98 -17.71 7.14
CA LYS A 106 13.85 -16.32 7.58
C LYS A 106 12.41 -15.81 7.53
N ALA A 107 11.66 -16.18 6.49
CA ALA A 107 10.24 -15.84 6.38
C ALA A 107 9.41 -16.46 7.53
N ASN A 108 9.70 -17.71 7.91
CA ASN A 108 9.04 -18.34 9.05
C ASN A 108 9.41 -17.66 10.38
N ARG A 109 10.67 -17.28 10.59
CA ARG A 109 11.07 -16.50 11.79
C ARG A 109 10.37 -15.14 11.86
N TYR A 110 10.25 -14.44 10.74
CA TYR A 110 9.48 -13.21 10.67
C TYR A 110 8.00 -13.43 10.99
N LYS A 111 7.40 -14.51 10.47
CA LYS A 111 6.02 -14.89 10.74
C LYS A 111 5.78 -15.11 12.24
N GLU A 112 6.71 -15.76 12.94
CA GLU A 112 6.62 -15.99 14.40
C GLU A 112 6.61 -14.68 15.21
N GLY A 113 7.28 -13.63 14.72
CA GLY A 113 7.29 -12.31 15.36
C GLY A 113 6.03 -11.47 15.11
N ILE A 114 5.13 -11.91 14.23
CA ILE A 114 3.95 -11.16 13.82
C ILE A 114 2.70 -11.93 14.21
N GLU A 115 1.82 -11.27 14.97
CA GLU A 115 0.49 -11.79 15.25
C GLU A 115 -0.37 -11.82 13.96
N LEU A 116 -0.55 -13.02 13.41
CA LEU A 116 -1.29 -13.26 12.17
C LEU A 116 -2.41 -14.27 12.43
N ASP A 117 -3.65 -13.85 12.16
CA ASP A 117 -4.75 -14.79 12.03
C ASP A 117 -4.70 -15.53 10.68
N ASN A 118 -5.50 -16.59 10.54
CA ASN A 118 -5.57 -17.38 9.30
C ASN A 118 -5.91 -16.52 8.07
N LYS A 119 -6.70 -15.45 8.26
CA LYS A 119 -7.10 -14.56 7.16
C LYS A 119 -5.94 -13.67 6.70
N ALA A 120 -5.14 -13.16 7.63
CA ALA A 120 -3.94 -12.38 7.37
C ALA A 120 -2.88 -13.26 6.71
N LEU A 121 -2.67 -14.48 7.21
CA LEU A 121 -1.75 -15.45 6.62
C LEU A 121 -2.13 -15.80 5.18
N ASN A 122 -3.41 -16.08 4.90
CA ASN A 122 -3.88 -16.35 3.54
C ASN A 122 -3.62 -15.18 2.57
N LYS A 123 -3.79 -13.93 3.03
CA LYS A 123 -3.46 -12.76 2.22
C LYS A 123 -1.95 -12.62 1.99
N ILE A 124 -1.13 -12.88 3.01
CA ILE A 124 0.33 -12.89 2.87
C ILE A 124 0.73 -13.91 1.82
N ASN A 125 0.24 -15.15 1.93
CA ASN A 125 0.53 -16.23 0.98
C ASN A 125 0.08 -15.91 -0.45
N THR A 126 -1.09 -15.29 -0.60
CA THR A 126 -1.54 -14.78 -1.90
C THR A 126 -0.55 -13.78 -2.49
N LEU A 127 -0.07 -12.82 -1.69
CA LEU A 127 0.90 -11.81 -2.15
C LEU A 127 2.28 -12.43 -2.40
N ARG A 128 2.72 -13.39 -1.59
CA ARG A 128 3.98 -14.13 -1.76
C ARG A 128 3.98 -14.85 -3.11
N ILE A 129 2.91 -15.57 -3.44
CA ILE A 129 2.77 -16.24 -4.75
C ILE A 129 2.86 -15.23 -5.90
N LEU A 130 2.16 -14.09 -5.80
CA LEU A 130 2.18 -13.07 -6.85
C LEU A 130 3.58 -12.48 -7.08
N VAL A 131 4.38 -12.31 -6.02
CA VAL A 131 5.78 -11.87 -6.17
C VAL A 131 6.72 -13.01 -6.57
N GLY A 132 6.28 -14.27 -6.52
CA GLY A 132 7.04 -15.46 -6.92
C GLY A 132 7.73 -16.19 -5.76
N ASN A 133 7.28 -15.96 -4.53
CA ASN A 133 7.77 -16.61 -3.34
C ASN A 133 6.80 -17.74 -2.92
N PRO A 134 7.29 -18.85 -2.33
CA PRO A 134 6.44 -19.91 -1.79
C PRO A 134 5.63 -19.45 -0.57
N MET A 135 4.52 -20.14 -0.31
CA MET A 135 3.67 -19.91 0.86
C MET A 135 4.39 -20.29 2.17
N ILE A 136 3.99 -19.66 3.27
CA ILE A 136 4.47 -19.85 4.65
C ILE A 136 3.31 -20.13 5.61
#